data_AF-A0A9E2UKU7-F1
#
_entry.id   AF-A0A9E2UKU7-F1
#
_cell.length_a   1.000
_cell.length_b   1.000
_cell.length_c   1.000
_cell.angle_alpha   90.00
_cell.angle_beta   90.00
_cell.angle_gamma   90.00
#
_symmetry.space_group_name_H-M   'P 1'
#
loop_
_entity.id
_entity.type
_entity.pdbx_description
1 polymer ?
#
loop_
_entity_poly.entity_id
_entity_poly.type
_entity_poly.pdbx_seq_one_letter_code
_entity_poly.pdbx_strand_id
1 'polypeptide(L)' 'EARWDSGKLLIEEKSNPKCTDGRTYARNVVKCEVDQAGVAQCNGSQPGDNRSYNVQIGR' A
#
# COMPACT_ATOMS: atom_id res chain seq x y z
N GLU A 1 6.02 6.78 -3.51
CA GLU A 1 5.39 7.43 -4.67
C GLU A 1 3.94 7.01 -4.73
N ALA A 2 3.04 7.94 -4.98
CA ALA A 2 1.62 7.65 -5.20
C ALA A 2 1.27 8.02 -6.64
N ARG A 3 0.63 7.11 -7.37
CA ARG A 3 0.24 7.28 -8.77
C ARG A 3 -1.08 6.59 -9.08
N TRP A 4 -1.82 7.13 -10.05
CA TRP A 4 -2.98 6.45 -10.62
C TRP A 4 -2.53 5.55 -11.77
N ASP A 5 -2.99 4.30 -11.76
CA ASP A 5 -2.74 3.30 -12.80
C ASP A 5 -4.09 2.66 -13.19
N SER A 6 -4.57 2.96 -14.40
CA SER A 6 -5.79 2.35 -14.95
C SER A 6 -7.02 2.47 -14.03
N GLY A 7 -7.18 3.61 -13.35
CA GLY A 7 -8.26 3.88 -12.40
C GLY A 7 -8.03 3.31 -10.99
N LYS A 8 -6.86 2.73 -10.72
CA LYS A 8 -6.44 2.22 -9.42
C LYS A 8 -5.40 3.14 -8.80
N LEU A 9 -5.46 3.36 -7.49
CA LEU A 9 -4.43 4.12 -6.79
C LEU A 9 -3.35 3.16 -6.32
N LEU A 10 -2.11 3.41 -6.74
CA LEU A 10 -0.93 2.64 -6.38
C LEU A 10 0.00 3.51 -5.54
N ILE A 11 0.33 3.03 -4.35
CA ILE A 11 1.29 3.66 -3.44
C ILE A 11 2.45 2.69 -3.24
N GLU A 12 3.64 3.13 -3.58
CA GLU A 12 4.85 2.32 -3.52
C GLU A 12 5.93 3.03 -2.71
N GLU A 13 6.39 2.39 -1.64
CA GLU A 13 7.57 2.82 -0.91
C GLU A 13 8.82 2.49 -1.74
N LYS A 14 9.51 3.50 -2.26
CA LYS A 14 10.69 3.32 -3.13
C LYS A 14 11.93 2.82 -2.39
N SER A 15 11.94 2.96 -1.07
CA SER A 15 13.01 2.51 -0.20
C SER A 15 12.41 1.97 1.09
N ASN A 16 13.18 1.13 1.78
CA ASN A 16 12.78 0.62 3.07
C ASN A 16 12.67 1.77 4.08
N PRO A 17 11.50 1.96 4.72
CA PRO A 17 11.33 3.02 5.70
C PRO A 17 12.23 2.79 6.91
N LYS A 18 12.87 3.87 7.36
CA LYS A 18 13.71 3.91 8.56
C LYS A 18 12.93 4.55 9.69
N CYS A 19 12.87 3.87 10.83
CA CYS A 19 12.31 4.41 12.06
C CYS A 19 13.34 5.20 12.86
N THR A 20 12.85 6.04 13.77
CA THR A 20 13.67 6.90 14.63
C THR A 20 14.57 6.12 15.59
N ASP A 21 14.24 4.87 15.86
CA ASP A 21 15.02 3.91 16.64
C ASP A 21 16.11 3.18 15.82
N GLY A 22 16.28 3.55 14.54
CA GLY A 22 17.26 2.95 13.63
C GLY A 22 16.81 1.64 12.97
N ARG A 23 15.63 1.10 13.32
CA ARG A 23 15.08 -0.08 12.64
C ARG A 23 14.64 0.25 11.23
N THR A 24 14.80 -0.71 10.34
CA THR A 24 14.37 -0.60 8.94
C THR A 24 13.33 -1.67 8.67
N TYR A 25 12.17 -1.27 8.13
CA TYR A 25 11.08 -2.19 7.80
C TYR A 25 11.09 -2.50 6.31
N ALA A 26 10.51 -3.64 5.92
CA ALA A 26 10.37 -3.97 4.50
C ALA A 26 9.37 -3.00 3.84
N ARG A 27 9.76 -2.50 2.67
CA ARG A 27 8.95 -1.57 1.88
C ARG A 27 7.61 -2.20 1.51
N ASN A 28 6.57 -1.37 1.43
CA ASN A 28 5.22 -1.79 1.11
C ASN A 28 4.77 -1.28 -0.26
N VAL A 29 3.88 -2.04 -0.87
CA VAL A 29 3.09 -1.66 -2.03
C VAL A 29 1.63 -1.72 -1.61
N VAL A 30 0.93 -0.60 -1.70
CA VAL A 30 -0.50 -0.52 -1.44
C VAL A 30 -1.23 -0.27 -2.75
N LYS A 31 -2.23 -1.13 -3.02
CA LYS A 31 -3.12 -1.01 -4.17
C LYS A 31 -4.53 -0.72 -3.66
N CYS A 32 -5.13 0.32 -4.18
CA CYS A 32 -6.49 0.72 -3.87
C CYS A 32 -7.35 0.69 -5.13
N GLU A 33 -8.49 0.04 -5.03
CA GLU A 33 -9.48 -0.08 -6.10
C GLU A 33 -10.84 0.35 -5.55
N VAL A 34 -11.65 1.01 -6.37
CA VAL A 34 -13.02 1.38 -5.98
C VAL A 34 -13.94 0.23 -6.39
N ASP A 35 -14.71 -0.29 -5.43
CA ASP A 35 -15.68 -1.35 -5.70
C ASP A 35 -16.96 -0.81 -6.36
N GLN A 36 -17.90 -1.70 -6.68
CA GLN A 36 -19.17 -1.34 -7.30
C GLN A 36 -20.05 -0.43 -6.43
N ALA A 37 -19.81 -0.38 -5.11
CA ALA A 37 -20.51 0.50 -4.19
C ALA A 37 -19.85 1.88 -4.08
N GLY A 38 -18.77 2.14 -4.83
CA GLY A 38 -18.03 3.39 -4.76
C GLY A 38 -17.09 3.48 -3.56
N VAL A 39 -16.83 2.37 -2.87
CA VAL A 39 -15.96 2.33 -1.69
C VAL A 39 -14.54 1.93 -2.09
N ALA A 40 -13.55 2.67 -1.59
CA ALA A 40 -12.14 2.34 -1.82
C ALA A 40 -11.71 1.13 -0.97
N GLN A 41 -11.31 0.06 -1.64
CA GLN A 41 -10.75 -1.15 -1.05
C GLN A 41 -9.23 -1.14 -1.26
N CYS A 42 -8.48 -1.10 -0.16
CA CYS A 42 -7.02 -1.00 -0.22
C CYS A 42 -6.34 -2.23 0.37
N ASN A 43 -5.36 -2.76 -0.34
CA ASN A 43 -4.58 -3.93 0.05
C ASN A 43 -3.09 -3.60 0.02
N GLY A 44 -2.40 -3.90 1.12
CA GLY A 44 -0.96 -3.77 1.25
C GLY A 44 -0.26 -5.11 1.05
N SER A 45 0.93 -5.08 0.45
CA SER A 45 1.83 -6.23 0.36
C SER A 45 3.30 -5.78 0.42
N GLN A 46 4.20 -6.73 0.64
CA GLN A 46 5.64 -6.49 0.65
C GLN A 46 6.29 -7.18 -0.55
N PRO A 47 7.18 -6.52 -1.32
CA PRO A 47 7.86 -7.17 -2.44
C PRO A 47 8.66 -8.39 -1.95
N GLY A 48 8.39 -9.56 -2.55
CA GLY A 48 8.99 -10.84 -2.14
C GLY A 48 8.21 -11.60 -1.07
N ASP A 49 7.14 -11.03 -0.51
CA ASP A 49 6.16 -11.72 0.33
C ASP A 49 4.86 -11.88 -0.45
N ASN A 50 4.31 -13.10 -0.49
CA ASN A 50 3.06 -13.40 -1.18
C ASN A 50 1.82 -13.07 -0.35
N ARG A 51 1.99 -12.66 0.91
CA ARG A 51 0.88 -12.28 1.78
C ARG A 51 0.45 -10.84 1.51
N SER A 52 -0.85 -10.62 1.61
CA SER A 52 -1.47 -9.29 1.61
C SER A 52 -2.18 -9.02 2.93
N TYR A 53 -2.40 -7.74 3.24
CA TYR A 53 -3.19 -7.29 4.38
C TYR A 53 -4.15 -6.17 3.96
N ASN A 54 -5.30 -6.10 4.62
CA ASN A 54 -6.25 -5.01 4.40
C ASN A 54 -5.70 -3.70 4.99
N VAL A 55 -5.77 -2.63 4.19
CA VAL A 55 -5.41 -1.29 4.61
C VAL A 55 -6.70 -0.52 4.86
N GLN A 56 -6.90 -0.06 6.09
CA GLN A 56 -7.99 0.84 6.42
C GLN A 56 -7.55 2.29 6.17
N ILE A 57 -8.22 2.98 5.25
CA ILE A 57 -7.98 4.39 4.97
C ILE A 57 -9.17 5.20 5.50
N GLY A 58 -8.92 6.05 6.49
CA GLY A 58 -9.93 6.91 7.10
C GLY A 58 -10.81 6.18 8.12
N ARG A 59 -11.08 6.86 9.24
CA ARG A 59 -12.12 6.52 10.20
C ARG A 59 -12.91 7.78 10.50
#